data_AF-A0A972KF17-F1
#
_entry.id   AF-A0A972KF17-F1
#
_cell.length_a   1.000
_cell.length_b   1.000
_cell.length_c   1.000
_cell.angle_alpha   90.00
_cell.angle_beta   90.00
_cell.angle_gamma   90.00
#
_symmetry.space_group_name_H-M   'P 1'
#
loop_
_entity.id
_entity.type
_entity.pdbx_description
1 polymer ?
#
loop_
_entity_poly.entity_id
_entity_poly.type
_entity_poly.pdbx_seq_one_letter_code
_entity_poly.pdbx_strand_id
1 'polypeptide(L)'
;MSEQKGKSPRKTQQEQLDELLDEMNQLNTDVKNLKKNLHEIHRKVLPDLDRLGLDDLFQQLIGAVGFVFPLLFTEEIWKLAESISIQRAFFLIGLTILLGYVFVGRSRLGNMAEQNLVGIPLRLITVLFIAYGATLIIIYVYGLQAYYQLTPATYFKSIAVFGTFSVIGAIAVDMLG
;
A
#
# COMPACT_ATOMS: atom_id res chain seq x y z
N MET A 1 30.50 75.20 -8.73
CA MET A 1 30.16 73.95 -8.04
C MET A 1 29.02 73.34 -8.83
N SER A 2 29.33 72.28 -9.58
CA SER A 2 28.49 71.75 -10.66
C SER A 2 27.76 70.51 -10.18
N GLU A 3 26.43 70.50 -10.18
CA GLU A 3 25.64 69.28 -10.06
C GLU A 3 24.66 69.20 -11.24
N GLN A 4 25.09 68.49 -12.29
CA GLN A 4 24.18 67.96 -13.30
C GLN A 4 23.52 66.70 -12.72
N LYS A 5 22.25 66.81 -12.29
CA LYS A 5 21.38 65.64 -12.18
C LYS A 5 20.86 65.31 -13.58
N GLY A 6 21.44 64.29 -14.20
CA GLY A 6 20.96 63.71 -15.45
C GLY A 6 19.51 63.24 -15.31
N LYS A 7 18.61 63.86 -16.07
CA LYS A 7 17.22 63.44 -16.23
C LYS A 7 17.21 62.21 -17.13
N SER A 8 16.76 61.07 -16.59
CA SER A 8 16.51 59.87 -17.38
C SER A 8 15.46 60.16 -18.48
N PRO A 9 15.68 59.76 -19.75
CA PRO A 9 14.74 60.00 -20.83
C PRO A 9 13.42 59.24 -20.56
N ARG A 10 12.27 59.92 -20.71
CA ARG A 10 10.95 59.27 -20.64
C ARG A 10 10.84 58.32 -21.84
N LYS A 11 10.84 57.01 -21.58
CA LYS A 11 10.53 55.98 -22.57
C LYS A 11 9.15 56.24 -23.18
N THR A 12 9.01 55.97 -24.48
CA THR A 12 7.71 56.10 -25.16
C THR A 12 6.75 55.00 -24.69
N GLN A 13 5.44 55.27 -24.75
CA GLN A 13 4.41 54.36 -24.23
C GLN A 13 4.42 52.99 -24.94
N GLN A 14 4.86 52.93 -26.20
CA GLN A 14 5.07 51.69 -26.95
C GLN A 14 6.29 50.92 -26.46
N GLU A 15 7.44 51.58 -26.24
CA GLU A 15 8.62 50.95 -25.66
C GLU A 15 8.33 50.38 -24.26
N GLN A 16 7.50 51.06 -23.47
CA GLN A 16 7.07 50.56 -22.16
C GLN A 16 6.14 49.34 -22.28
N LEU A 17 5.28 49.29 -23.29
CA LEU A 17 4.40 48.15 -23.55
C LEU A 17 5.19 46.93 -24.05
N ASP A 18 6.14 47.14 -24.95
CA ASP A 18 6.99 46.09 -25.49
C ASP A 18 7.89 45.50 -24.39
N GLU A 19 8.47 46.34 -23.53
CA GLU A 19 9.28 45.92 -22.39
C GLU A 19 8.45 45.14 -21.34
N LEU A 20 7.20 45.55 -21.08
CA LEU A 20 6.27 44.81 -20.22
C LEU A 20 5.86 43.45 -20.81
N LEU A 21 5.69 43.36 -22.14
CA LEU A 21 5.36 42.10 -22.81
C LEU A 21 6.54 41.12 -22.75
N ASP A 22 7.76 41.61 -22.90
CA ASP A 22 8.98 40.80 -22.77
C ASP A 22 9.18 40.31 -21.33
N GLU A 23 8.95 41.17 -20.33
CA GLU A 23 8.98 40.76 -18.91
C GLU A 23 7.94 39.67 -18.60
N MET A 24 6.71 39.79 -19.12
CA MET A 24 5.66 38.79 -18.93
C MET A 24 6.01 37.44 -19.56
N ASN A 25 6.66 37.45 -20.73
CA ASN A 25 7.11 36.23 -21.40
C ASN A 25 8.26 35.54 -20.66
N GLN A 26 9.22 36.32 -20.15
CA GLN A 26 10.28 35.79 -19.29
C GLN A 26 9.70 35.19 -18.01
N LEU A 27 8.79 35.90 -17.34
CA LEU A 27 8.15 35.45 -16.12
C LEU A 27 7.41 34.11 -16.31
N ASN A 28 6.69 33.96 -17.42
CA ASN A 28 6.00 32.71 -17.73
C ASN A 28 6.99 31.54 -17.94
N THR A 29 8.14 31.83 -18.55
CA THR A 29 9.21 30.84 -18.77
C THR A 29 9.85 30.41 -17.45
N ASP A 30 10.10 31.36 -16.55
CA ASP A 30 10.65 31.11 -15.22
C ASP A 30 9.69 30.31 -14.33
N VAL A 31 8.40 30.64 -14.36
CA VAL A 31 7.36 29.85 -13.68
C VAL A 31 7.32 28.41 -14.20
N LYS A 32 7.50 28.21 -15.52
CA LYS A 32 7.50 26.88 -16.14
C LYS A 32 8.73 26.06 -15.72
N ASN A 33 9.90 26.70 -15.66
CA ASN A 33 11.13 26.08 -15.19
C ASN A 33 11.11 25.79 -13.69
N LEU A 34 10.57 26.71 -12.88
CA LEU A 34 10.37 26.52 -11.46
C LEU A 34 9.41 25.36 -11.18
N LYS A 35 8.32 25.24 -11.93
CA LYS A 35 7.39 24.11 -11.82
C LYS A 35 8.07 22.77 -12.16
N LYS A 36 8.93 22.74 -13.18
CA LYS A 36 9.75 21.55 -13.51
C LYS A 36 10.70 21.19 -12.38
N ASN A 37 11.45 22.16 -11.87
CA ASN A 37 12.42 21.94 -10.78
C ASN A 37 11.71 21.56 -9.48
N LEU A 38 10.54 22.16 -9.17
CA LEU A 38 9.69 21.76 -8.06
C LEU A 38 9.17 20.34 -8.23
N HIS A 39 8.83 19.91 -9.44
CA HIS A 39 8.44 18.52 -9.69
C HIS A 39 9.59 17.54 -9.41
N GLU A 40 10.81 17.89 -9.79
CA GLU A 40 12.00 17.09 -9.50
C GLU A 40 12.36 17.09 -8.01
N ILE A 41 12.24 18.24 -7.34
CA ILE A 41 12.46 18.39 -5.89
C ILE A 41 11.38 17.64 -5.11
N HIS A 42 10.11 17.75 -5.52
CA HIS A 42 9.01 17.02 -4.90
C HIS A 42 9.28 15.52 -4.94
N ARG A 43 9.68 14.97 -6.09
CA ARG A 43 10.04 13.55 -6.22
C ARG A 43 11.27 13.12 -5.39
N LYS A 44 12.21 14.04 -5.09
CA LYS A 44 13.41 13.75 -4.29
C LYS A 44 13.24 13.98 -2.77
N VAL A 45 12.38 14.92 -2.38
CA VAL A 45 12.21 15.35 -0.98
C VAL A 45 10.96 14.70 -0.36
N LEU A 46 9.95 14.40 -1.17
CA LEU A 46 8.80 13.58 -0.86
C LEU A 46 8.73 12.49 -1.93
N PRO A 47 9.59 11.44 -1.89
CA PRO A 47 9.20 10.19 -2.54
C PRO A 47 7.78 9.88 -2.05
N ASP A 48 6.86 9.46 -2.92
CA ASP A 48 5.52 9.03 -2.52
C ASP A 48 5.70 8.09 -1.33
N LEU A 49 5.49 8.60 -0.12
CA LEU A 49 5.47 7.79 1.07
C LEU A 49 4.20 6.99 0.87
N ASP A 50 4.36 5.78 0.39
CA ASP A 50 3.33 4.75 0.35
C ASP A 50 3.04 4.35 1.81
N ARG A 51 2.61 5.34 2.60
CA ARG A 51 2.07 5.20 3.94
C ARG A 51 0.83 4.38 3.71
N LEU A 52 0.81 3.16 4.26
CA LEU A 52 -0.37 2.29 4.35
C LEU A 52 -1.65 3.13 4.38
N GLY A 53 -2.25 3.27 3.21
CA GLY A 53 -3.44 4.09 3.02
C GLY A 53 -4.61 3.36 3.66
N LEU A 54 -5.66 4.10 4.03
CA LEU A 54 -6.91 3.44 4.38
C LEU A 54 -7.41 2.57 3.20
N ASP A 55 -7.16 3.02 1.97
CA ASP A 55 -7.48 2.29 0.75
C ASP A 55 -6.76 0.94 0.66
N ASP A 56 -5.46 0.89 1.02
CA ASP A 56 -4.70 -0.38 1.07
C ASP A 56 -5.31 -1.34 2.10
N LEU A 57 -5.70 -0.85 3.27
CA LEU A 57 -6.34 -1.67 4.30
C LEU A 57 -7.68 -2.23 3.80
N PHE A 58 -8.48 -1.41 3.10
CA PHE A 58 -9.73 -1.86 2.49
C PHE A 58 -9.48 -2.89 1.40
N GLN A 59 -8.50 -2.68 0.53
CA GLN A 59 -8.13 -3.63 -0.52
C GLN A 59 -7.68 -4.99 0.06
N GLN A 60 -6.79 -4.96 1.05
CA GLN A 60 -6.32 -6.14 1.75
C GLN A 60 -7.48 -6.87 2.43
N LEU A 61 -8.40 -6.14 3.06
CA LEU A 61 -9.58 -6.74 3.71
C LEU A 61 -10.55 -7.34 2.69
N ILE A 62 -10.86 -6.64 1.60
CA ILE A 62 -11.74 -7.11 0.53
C ILE A 62 -11.16 -8.36 -0.13
N GLY A 63 -9.86 -8.37 -0.42
CA GLY A 63 -9.16 -9.54 -0.94
C GLY A 63 -9.16 -10.70 0.04
N ALA A 64 -8.84 -10.44 1.30
CA ALA A 64 -8.82 -11.43 2.38
C ALA A 64 -10.16 -12.13 2.53
N VAL A 65 -11.23 -11.34 2.66
CA VAL A 65 -12.60 -11.82 2.87
C VAL A 65 -13.11 -12.49 1.59
N GLY A 66 -13.00 -11.82 0.44
CA GLY A 66 -13.55 -12.29 -0.82
C GLY A 66 -13.03 -13.66 -1.23
N PHE A 67 -11.76 -13.96 -0.94
CA PHE A 67 -11.17 -15.25 -1.27
C PHE A 67 -11.52 -16.35 -0.26
N VAL A 68 -11.47 -16.06 1.05
CA VAL A 68 -11.71 -17.08 2.09
C VAL A 68 -13.18 -17.38 2.30
N PHE A 69 -14.05 -16.40 2.08
CA PHE A 69 -15.47 -16.50 2.39
C PHE A 69 -16.18 -17.68 1.71
N PRO A 70 -16.10 -17.88 0.37
CA PRO A 70 -16.74 -19.04 -0.26
C PRO A 70 -16.15 -20.38 0.21
N LEU A 71 -14.87 -20.40 0.57
CA LEU A 71 -14.17 -21.61 1.00
C LEU A 71 -14.60 -22.06 2.40
N LEU A 72 -15.00 -21.15 3.28
CA LEU A 72 -15.46 -21.46 4.63
C LEU A 72 -16.74 -22.32 4.67
N PHE A 73 -17.49 -22.36 3.56
CA PHE A 73 -18.70 -23.17 3.46
C PHE A 73 -18.46 -24.52 2.76
N THR A 74 -17.21 -24.88 2.49
CA THR A 74 -16.83 -26.16 1.86
C THR A 74 -16.35 -27.16 2.90
N GLU A 75 -17.00 -28.32 2.99
CA GLU A 75 -16.67 -29.34 4.00
C GLU A 75 -15.27 -29.93 3.82
N GLU A 76 -14.77 -29.99 2.59
CA GLU A 76 -13.51 -30.62 2.24
C GLU A 76 -12.33 -29.90 2.90
N ILE A 77 -12.40 -28.57 3.00
CA ILE A 77 -11.32 -27.76 3.60
C ILE A 77 -11.34 -27.88 5.12
N TRP A 78 -12.52 -28.03 5.72
CA TRP A 78 -12.63 -28.33 7.16
C TRP A 78 -12.03 -29.69 7.49
N LYS A 79 -12.35 -30.73 6.71
CA LYS A 79 -11.75 -32.07 6.86
C LYS A 79 -10.23 -32.02 6.65
N LEU A 80 -9.74 -31.21 5.71
CA LEU A 80 -8.31 -30.99 5.53
C LEU A 80 -7.67 -30.37 6.78
N ALA A 81 -8.24 -29.28 7.30
CA ALA A 81 -7.76 -28.63 8.53
C ALA A 81 -7.79 -29.57 9.75
N GLU A 82 -8.78 -30.46 9.84
CA GLU A 82 -8.85 -31.47 10.88
C GLU A 82 -7.75 -32.53 10.73
N SER A 83 -7.46 -32.97 9.50
CA SER A 83 -6.50 -34.04 9.22
C SER A 83 -5.03 -33.66 9.48
N ILE A 84 -4.68 -32.38 9.43
CA ILE A 84 -3.28 -31.97 9.62
C ILE A 84 -2.88 -31.98 11.11
N SER A 85 -1.61 -32.25 11.37
CA SER A 85 -1.01 -32.06 12.69
C SER A 85 -0.76 -30.58 12.98
N ILE A 86 -0.66 -30.18 14.25
CA ILE A 86 -0.32 -28.81 14.66
C ILE A 86 1.04 -28.37 14.07
N GLN A 87 2.03 -29.26 14.01
CA GLN A 87 3.34 -28.97 13.42
C GLN A 87 3.20 -28.57 11.95
N ARG A 88 2.42 -29.34 11.17
CA ARG A 88 2.11 -29.01 9.78
C ARG A 88 1.38 -27.67 9.64
N ALA A 89 0.51 -27.30 10.58
CA ALA A 89 -0.13 -25.99 10.59
C ALA A 89 0.88 -24.85 10.79
N PHE A 90 1.88 -25.01 11.68
CA PHE A 90 2.97 -24.04 11.80
C PHE A 90 3.81 -23.94 10.53
N PHE A 91 4.15 -25.08 9.89
CA PHE A 91 4.86 -25.08 8.60
C PHE A 91 4.05 -24.39 7.50
N LEU A 92 2.73 -24.59 7.48
CA LEU A 92 1.83 -23.93 6.54
C LEU A 92 1.84 -22.41 6.73
N ILE A 93 1.70 -21.93 7.97
CA ILE A 93 1.80 -20.49 8.27
C ILE A 93 3.17 -19.95 7.86
N GLY A 94 4.25 -20.66 8.18
CA GLY A 94 5.61 -20.27 7.79
C GLY A 94 5.79 -20.19 6.27
N LEU A 95 5.23 -21.15 5.52
CA LEU A 95 5.24 -21.14 4.06
C LEU A 95 4.44 -19.96 3.51
N THR A 96 3.27 -19.67 4.09
CA THR A 96 2.44 -18.52 3.72
C THR A 96 3.17 -17.20 3.96
N ILE A 97 3.87 -17.05 5.08
CA ILE A 97 4.69 -15.87 5.37
C ILE A 97 5.84 -15.76 4.37
N LEU A 98 6.53 -16.88 4.07
CA LEU A 98 7.62 -16.90 3.10
C LEU A 98 7.15 -16.49 1.69
N LEU A 99 6.02 -17.05 1.25
CA LEU A 99 5.42 -16.69 -0.04
C LEU A 99 5.01 -15.23 -0.04
N GLY A 100 4.33 -14.76 1.00
CA GLY A 100 3.97 -13.36 1.17
C GLY A 100 5.19 -12.44 1.11
N TYR A 101 6.28 -12.80 1.79
CA TYR A 101 7.54 -12.05 1.75
C TYR A 101 8.13 -11.99 0.35
N VAL A 102 8.16 -13.12 -0.38
CA VAL A 102 8.66 -13.16 -1.76
C VAL A 102 7.76 -12.34 -2.68
N PHE A 103 6.44 -12.43 -2.55
CA PHE A 103 5.48 -11.71 -3.37
C PHE A 103 5.57 -10.21 -3.15
N VAL A 104 5.54 -9.77 -1.89
CA VAL A 104 5.72 -8.37 -1.51
C VAL A 104 7.10 -7.93 -2.03
N GLY A 105 8.19 -8.59 -1.68
CA GLY A 105 9.54 -8.20 -2.12
C GLY A 105 9.79 -8.19 -3.64
N ARG A 106 9.07 -8.98 -4.43
CA ARG A 106 9.17 -9.02 -5.91
C ARG A 106 8.21 -8.05 -6.59
N SER A 107 7.13 -7.67 -5.94
CA SER A 107 6.16 -6.72 -6.48
C SER A 107 6.76 -5.31 -6.51
N ARG A 108 6.37 -4.49 -7.50
CA ARG A 108 6.76 -3.07 -7.58
C ARG A 108 6.03 -2.20 -6.53
N LEU A 109 5.48 -2.82 -5.49
CA LEU A 109 4.89 -2.11 -4.35
C LEU A 109 6.01 -1.28 -3.72
N GLY A 110 5.74 0.01 -3.52
CA GLY A 110 6.73 1.07 -3.30
C GLY A 110 7.82 0.75 -2.27
N ASN A 111 9.00 1.34 -2.49
CA ASN A 111 10.23 1.30 -1.67
C ASN A 111 10.16 0.42 -0.41
N MET A 112 10.41 -0.88 -0.59
CA MET A 112 10.70 -1.86 0.47
C MET A 112 11.71 -1.35 1.51
N ALA A 113 12.58 -0.41 1.14
CA ALA A 113 13.69 0.04 1.97
C ALA A 113 13.27 0.93 3.15
N GLU A 114 12.17 1.69 3.06
CA GLU A 114 11.87 2.75 4.05
C GLU A 114 10.89 2.35 5.16
N GLN A 115 10.12 1.26 4.99
CA GLN A 115 9.13 0.80 5.98
C GLN A 115 9.38 -0.64 6.44
N ASN A 116 10.62 -0.89 6.89
CA ASN A 116 10.99 -2.19 7.47
C ASN A 116 10.91 -2.14 9.00
N LEU A 117 10.11 -3.04 9.57
CA LEU A 117 10.23 -3.37 10.98
C LEU A 117 11.21 -4.54 11.09
N VAL A 118 12.44 -4.29 11.55
CA VAL A 118 13.46 -5.33 11.76
C VAL A 118 13.75 -6.17 10.49
N GLY A 119 13.77 -5.52 9.32
CA GLY A 119 14.02 -6.18 8.02
C GLY A 119 12.81 -6.90 7.40
N ILE A 120 11.63 -6.80 8.02
CA ILE A 120 10.37 -7.31 7.47
C ILE A 120 9.52 -6.13 6.95
N PRO A 121 9.01 -6.19 5.71
CA PRO A 121 8.14 -5.15 5.17
C PRO A 121 6.88 -4.98 6.02
N LEU A 122 6.56 -3.76 6.43
CA LEU A 122 5.37 -3.48 7.24
C LEU A 122 4.08 -3.93 6.53
N ARG A 123 4.02 -3.83 5.21
CA ARG A 123 2.90 -4.29 4.38
C ARG A 123 2.63 -5.79 4.55
N LEU A 124 3.68 -6.62 4.62
CA LEU A 124 3.52 -8.05 4.87
C LEU A 124 2.87 -8.29 6.24
N ILE A 125 3.28 -7.54 7.26
CA ILE A 125 2.72 -7.65 8.61
C ILE A 125 1.22 -7.30 8.59
N THR A 126 0.86 -6.19 7.93
CA THR A 126 -0.53 -5.75 7.82
C THR A 126 -1.39 -6.77 7.07
N VAL A 127 -0.92 -7.26 5.92
CA VAL A 127 -1.59 -8.29 5.13
C VAL A 127 -1.86 -9.55 5.97
N LEU A 128 -0.84 -10.04 6.68
CA LEU A 128 -0.99 -11.22 7.54
C LEU A 128 -2.02 -10.95 8.65
N PHE A 129 -1.91 -9.80 9.31
CA PHE A 129 -2.81 -9.44 10.40
C PHE A 129 -4.26 -9.33 9.93
N ILE A 130 -4.52 -8.63 8.82
CA ILE A 130 -5.85 -8.48 8.24
C ILE A 130 -6.40 -9.82 7.79
N ALA A 131 -5.62 -10.63 7.06
CA ALA A 131 -6.09 -11.90 6.52
C ALA A 131 -6.43 -12.92 7.62
N TYR A 132 -5.52 -13.15 8.57
CA TYR A 132 -5.77 -14.07 9.68
C TYR A 132 -6.84 -13.52 10.64
N GLY A 133 -6.85 -12.21 10.90
CA GLY A 133 -7.85 -11.55 11.72
C GLY A 133 -9.26 -11.64 11.11
N ALA A 134 -9.40 -11.33 9.82
CA ALA A 134 -10.67 -11.46 9.11
C ALA A 134 -11.15 -12.92 9.11
N THR A 135 -10.27 -13.88 8.83
CA THR A 135 -10.61 -15.31 8.89
C THR A 135 -11.15 -15.71 10.27
N LEU A 136 -10.46 -15.33 11.34
CA LEU A 136 -10.88 -15.59 12.72
C LEU A 136 -12.25 -14.95 13.01
N ILE A 137 -12.43 -13.68 12.65
CA ILE A 137 -13.68 -12.94 12.87
C ILE A 137 -14.83 -13.61 12.12
N ILE A 138 -14.64 -13.98 10.85
CA ILE A 138 -15.71 -14.59 10.05
C ILE A 138 -16.10 -15.95 10.64
N ILE A 139 -15.13 -16.81 10.96
CA ILE A 139 -15.41 -18.10 11.59
C ILE A 139 -16.24 -17.89 12.87
N TYR A 140 -15.80 -16.96 13.71
CA TYR A 140 -16.47 -16.63 14.97
C TYR A 140 -17.90 -16.12 14.77
N VAL A 141 -18.09 -15.12 13.90
CA VAL A 141 -19.38 -14.46 13.64
C VAL A 141 -20.40 -15.42 13.05
N TYR A 142 -19.98 -16.31 12.14
CA TYR A 142 -20.86 -17.34 11.58
C TYR A 142 -21.07 -18.55 12.52
N GLY A 143 -20.40 -18.58 13.67
CA GLY A 143 -20.53 -19.68 14.62
C GLY A 143 -19.99 -21.02 14.10
N LEU A 144 -19.08 -21.01 13.12
CA LEU A 144 -18.61 -22.24 12.48
C LEU A 144 -17.81 -23.11 13.46
N GLN A 145 -17.19 -22.51 14.48
CA GLN A 145 -16.56 -23.24 15.58
C GLN A 145 -17.53 -24.15 16.34
N ALA A 146 -18.78 -23.72 16.51
CA ALA A 146 -19.81 -24.50 17.19
C ALA A 146 -20.42 -25.53 16.23
N TYR A 147 -20.67 -25.13 14.98
CA TYR A 147 -21.23 -26.00 13.94
C TYR A 147 -20.34 -27.23 13.69
N TYR A 148 -19.03 -27.02 13.52
CA TYR A 148 -18.05 -28.09 13.31
C TYR A 148 -17.47 -28.67 14.63
N GLN A 149 -17.98 -28.25 15.80
CA GLN A 149 -17.55 -28.74 17.12
C GLN A 149 -16.02 -28.71 17.31
N LEU A 150 -15.40 -27.59 16.93
CA LEU A 150 -13.95 -27.48 16.86
C LEU A 150 -13.31 -27.48 18.26
N THR A 151 -12.33 -28.36 18.46
CA THR A 151 -11.39 -28.23 19.58
C THR A 151 -10.50 -26.99 19.39
N PRO A 152 -9.87 -26.43 20.44
CA PRO A 152 -8.92 -25.32 20.28
C PRO A 152 -7.79 -25.64 19.30
N ALA A 153 -7.34 -26.89 19.26
CA ALA A 153 -6.33 -27.35 18.32
C ALA A 153 -6.85 -27.35 16.88
N THR A 154 -8.04 -27.91 16.63
CA THR A 154 -8.66 -27.88 15.29
C THR A 154 -8.98 -26.47 14.86
N TYR A 155 -9.43 -25.61 15.77
CA TYR A 155 -9.72 -24.22 15.48
C TYR A 155 -8.47 -23.46 15.02
N PHE A 156 -7.33 -23.63 15.70
CA PHE A 156 -6.05 -23.09 15.25
C PHE A 156 -5.65 -23.61 13.87
N LYS A 157 -5.78 -24.92 13.63
CA LYS A 157 -5.47 -25.52 12.31
C LYS A 157 -6.37 -24.97 11.21
N SER A 158 -7.66 -24.76 11.49
CA SER A 158 -8.60 -24.14 10.56
C SER A 158 -8.17 -22.71 10.23
N ILE A 159 -7.83 -21.91 11.24
CA ILE A 159 -7.31 -20.54 11.03
C ILE A 159 -6.02 -20.56 10.18
N ALA A 160 -5.12 -21.53 10.41
CA ALA A 160 -3.91 -21.69 9.59
C ALA A 160 -4.25 -21.97 8.10
N VAL A 161 -5.13 -22.93 7.85
CA VAL A 161 -5.54 -23.34 6.48
C VAL A 161 -6.31 -22.23 5.77
N PHE A 162 -7.39 -21.73 6.37
CA PHE A 162 -8.22 -20.68 5.78
C PHE A 162 -7.47 -19.35 5.68
N GLY A 163 -6.66 -19.02 6.69
CA GLY A 163 -5.83 -17.82 6.68
C GLY A 163 -4.82 -17.81 5.53
N THR A 164 -4.32 -18.98 5.09
CA THR A 164 -3.46 -19.07 3.90
C THR A 164 -4.18 -18.60 2.63
N PHE A 165 -5.40 -19.06 2.42
CA PHE A 165 -6.23 -18.61 1.29
C PHE A 165 -6.58 -17.13 1.40
N SER A 166 -6.88 -16.67 2.61
CA SER A 166 -7.15 -15.26 2.88
C SER A 166 -5.94 -14.36 2.58
N VAL A 167 -4.73 -14.77 2.95
CA VAL A 167 -3.49 -14.04 2.64
C VAL A 167 -3.29 -13.95 1.13
N ILE A 168 -3.51 -15.03 0.38
CA ILE A 168 -3.41 -15.03 -1.08
C ILE A 168 -4.38 -14.01 -1.68
N GLY A 169 -5.63 -13.97 -1.20
CA GLY A 169 -6.64 -13.00 -1.65
C GLY A 169 -6.24 -11.56 -1.34
N ALA A 170 -5.77 -11.29 -0.13
CA ALA A 170 -5.31 -9.97 0.29
C ALA A 170 -4.16 -9.47 -0.60
N ILE A 171 -3.13 -10.31 -0.81
CA ILE A 171 -1.99 -9.98 -1.66
C ILE A 171 -2.43 -9.75 -3.12
N ALA A 172 -3.33 -10.59 -3.64
CA ALA A 172 -3.76 -10.48 -5.03
C ALA A 172 -4.46 -9.15 -5.31
N VAL A 173 -5.31 -8.68 -4.39
CA VAL A 173 -6.00 -7.39 -4.54
C VAL A 173 -5.05 -6.21 -4.28
N ASP A 174 -4.20 -6.32 -3.26
CA ASP A 174 -3.19 -5.32 -2.90
C ASP A 174 -2.14 -5.11 -4.03
N MET A 175 -1.98 -6.07 -4.95
CA MET A 175 -1.16 -5.92 -6.16
C MET A 175 -1.85 -5.19 -7.32
N LEU A 176 -3.17 -5.06 -7.30
CA LEU A 176 -3.95 -4.44 -8.38
C LEU A 176 -4.21 -2.95 -8.14
N GLY A 177 -4.09 -2.49 -6.88
CA GLY A 177 -4.13 -1.09 -6.50
C GLY A 177 -2.81 -0.39 -6.74
#